data_AF-A0A0F9HR83-F1
#
_entry.id   AF-A0A0F9HR83-F1
#
_cell.length_a   1.000
_cell.length_b   1.000
_cell.length_c   1.000
_cell.angle_alpha   90.00
_cell.angle_beta   90.00
_cell.angle_gamma   90.00
#
_symmetry.space_group_name_H-M   'P 1'
#
loop_
_entity.id
_entity.type
_entity.pdbx_description
1 polymer ?
#
loop_
_entity_poly.entity_id
_entity_poly.type
_entity_poly.pdbx_seq_one_letter_code
_entity_poly.pdbx_strand_id
1 'polypeptide(L)'
;MKRRTFIGTSAAASVGMLTAQTGNAMPSKENKPLQLKNNINHSACFWCYNPIPLDEFLGNLKELGVMAIDLVGPEDFPLLKKHGIHASMCWGAGMGIEKGWNDPELHAELIADYERVIPLVAEAGYTNLICFSGNRNGMDDQIGLQNCVTGLQKVLPLAEKHGVVLQMELLNSKVNHKDYMCDHSMWGVELCKALGSENFKLLYDIYHMQIMEGDIIRNIQDY
;
A
#
# COMPACT_ATOMS: atom_id res chain seq x y z
N MET A 1 31.37 -15.96 -13.03
CA MET A 1 32.85 -15.86 -13.08
C MET A 1 33.25 -15.24 -14.43
N LYS A 2 33.44 -13.92 -14.47
CA LYS A 2 34.73 -13.18 -14.44
C LYS A 2 35.51 -13.22 -15.77
N ARG A 3 35.21 -12.26 -16.67
CA ARG A 3 36.07 -11.87 -17.79
C ARG A 3 37.20 -10.93 -17.31
N ARG A 4 38.26 -11.58 -16.84
CA ARG A 4 39.69 -11.29 -17.07
C ARG A 4 39.96 -10.73 -18.50
N THR A 5 40.92 -9.87 -18.87
CA THR A 5 42.14 -9.27 -18.29
C THR A 5 42.65 -8.25 -19.31
N PHE A 6 43.06 -7.04 -18.92
CA PHE A 6 44.12 -6.19 -19.52
C PHE A 6 44.02 -4.86 -18.74
N ILE A 7 44.98 -4.38 -17.96
CA ILE A 7 46.31 -3.91 -18.37
C ILE A 7 47.21 -4.01 -17.13
N GLY A 8 48.34 -4.68 -17.28
CA GLY A 8 49.43 -4.67 -16.32
C GLY A 8 50.59 -3.83 -16.84
N THR A 9 51.09 -2.97 -15.96
CA THR A 9 52.48 -2.52 -15.84
C THR A 9 52.97 -1.43 -16.80
N SER A 10 53.19 -0.23 -16.24
CA SER A 10 54.38 0.59 -16.50
C SER A 10 54.60 1.51 -15.29
N ALA A 11 55.69 1.26 -14.57
CA ALA A 11 56.18 2.08 -13.47
C ALA A 11 57.14 3.15 -14.00
N ALA A 12 57.07 4.39 -13.49
CA ALA A 12 58.23 5.25 -13.23
C ALA A 12 57.78 6.56 -12.58
N ALA A 13 58.51 6.94 -11.53
CA ALA A 13 58.28 8.08 -10.68
C ALA A 13 58.52 9.42 -11.40
N SER A 14 57.70 10.42 -11.08
CA SER A 14 58.14 11.81 -11.06
C SER A 14 57.49 12.52 -9.88
N VAL A 15 58.36 13.02 -9.00
CA VAL A 15 58.04 13.82 -7.83
C VAL A 15 57.46 15.14 -8.32
N GLY A 16 56.13 15.25 -8.32
CA GLY A 16 55.43 16.52 -8.43
C GLY A 16 55.04 16.97 -7.02
N MET A 17 55.80 17.90 -6.44
CA MET A 17 55.33 18.72 -5.32
C MET A 17 54.15 19.56 -5.83
N LEU A 18 52.95 18.98 -5.79
CA LEU A 18 51.72 19.75 -5.89
C LEU A 18 51.43 20.24 -4.49
N THR A 19 51.72 21.52 -4.30
CA THR A 19 51.17 22.36 -3.23
C THR A 19 49.68 22.04 -3.11
N ALA A 20 49.31 21.32 -2.05
CA ALA A 20 47.92 21.19 -1.67
C ALA A 20 47.44 22.60 -1.28
N GLN A 21 46.90 23.33 -2.26
CA GLN A 21 46.02 24.44 -1.96
C GLN A 21 44.97 23.85 -1.04
N THR A 22 44.94 24.34 0.20
CA THR A 22 43.83 24.17 1.12
C THR A 22 42.60 24.67 0.40
N GLY A 23 41.90 23.77 -0.29
CA GLY A 23 40.60 24.07 -0.85
C GLY A 23 39.75 24.53 0.31
N ASN A 24 39.40 25.81 0.33
CA ASN A 24 38.35 26.31 1.19
C ASN A 24 37.12 25.49 0.85
N ALA A 25 36.82 24.48 1.68
CA ALA A 25 35.55 23.79 1.63
C ALA A 25 34.48 24.87 1.67
N MET A 26 33.63 24.95 0.64
CA MET A 26 32.48 25.84 0.70
C MET A 26 31.75 25.56 2.02
N PRO A 27 31.42 26.58 2.81
CA PRO A 27 30.66 26.36 4.03
C PRO A 27 29.43 25.55 3.65
N SER A 28 29.24 24.42 4.34
CA SER A 28 28.05 23.60 4.18
C SER A 28 26.86 24.53 4.31
N LYS A 29 26.13 24.77 3.21
CA LYS A 29 24.83 25.43 3.29
C LYS A 29 24.07 24.66 4.35
N GLU A 30 23.67 25.33 5.43
CA GLU A 30 22.71 24.78 6.35
C GLU A 30 21.54 24.30 5.49
N ASN A 31 21.39 22.98 5.38
CA ASN A 31 20.27 22.37 4.71
C ASN A 31 19.07 22.69 5.59
N LYS A 32 18.43 23.84 5.37
CA LYS A 32 17.12 24.11 5.92
C LYS A 32 16.25 22.89 5.58
N PRO A 33 15.61 22.26 6.57
CA PRO A 33 14.76 21.10 6.31
C PRO A 33 13.79 21.46 5.21
N LEU A 34 13.74 20.63 4.17
CA LEU A 34 12.86 20.84 3.02
C LEU A 34 11.42 20.83 3.53
N GLN A 35 10.78 22.00 3.53
CA GLN A 35 9.39 22.11 3.94
C GLN A 35 8.49 21.56 2.82
N LEU A 36 7.60 20.63 3.17
CA LEU A 36 6.64 20.07 2.22
C LEU A 36 5.66 21.15 1.72
N LYS A 37 5.27 21.06 0.45
CA LYS A 37 4.30 21.97 -0.19
C LYS A 37 2.85 21.68 0.23
N ASN A 38 2.59 20.55 0.89
CA ASN A 38 1.26 20.10 1.30
C ASN A 38 0.22 20.02 0.17
N ASN A 39 0.67 19.72 -1.05
CA ASN A 39 -0.19 19.51 -2.23
C ASN A 39 -0.39 18.02 -2.56
N ILE A 40 0.22 17.13 -1.79
CA ILE A 40 0.10 15.67 -1.87
C ILE A 40 -0.11 15.18 -0.44
N ASN A 41 -1.13 14.34 -0.25
CA ASN A 41 -1.40 13.68 1.02
C ASN A 41 -0.48 12.47 1.14
N HIS A 42 0.63 12.63 1.87
CA HIS A 42 1.59 11.55 2.06
C HIS A 42 1.18 10.65 3.23
N SER A 43 1.41 9.35 3.06
CA SER A 43 1.30 8.33 4.10
C SER A 43 2.52 7.39 4.05
N ALA A 44 2.67 6.58 5.09
CA ALA A 44 3.71 5.56 5.14
C ALA A 44 3.19 4.25 5.75
N CYS A 45 3.61 3.11 5.22
CA CYS A 45 3.37 1.81 5.84
C CYS A 45 4.36 1.58 6.98
N PHE A 46 3.88 1.47 8.22
CA PHE A 46 4.75 1.31 9.40
C PHE A 46 5.62 0.04 9.33
N TRP A 47 5.11 -1.04 8.74
CA TRP A 47 5.82 -2.32 8.68
C TRP A 47 7.18 -2.25 7.96
N CYS A 48 7.41 -1.23 7.12
CA CYS A 48 8.69 -0.94 6.49
C CYS A 48 9.76 -0.42 7.48
N TYR A 49 9.35 -0.07 8.71
CA TYR A 49 10.16 0.60 9.73
C TYR A 49 10.15 -0.12 11.08
N ASN A 50 9.81 -1.43 11.09
CA ASN A 50 9.67 -2.26 12.29
C ASN A 50 10.78 -2.15 13.36
N PRO A 51 12.06 -1.85 13.04
CA PRO A 51 13.06 -1.59 14.08
C PRO A 51 12.79 -0.35 14.97
N ILE A 52 11.90 0.56 14.54
CA ILE A 52 11.52 1.79 15.25
C ILE A 52 10.21 1.52 16.01
N PRO A 53 10.13 1.76 17.33
CA PRO A 53 8.87 1.65 18.07
C PRO A 53 7.78 2.55 17.48
N LEU A 54 6.53 2.07 17.41
CA LEU A 54 5.44 2.80 16.76
C LEU A 54 5.23 4.22 17.33
N ASP A 55 5.26 4.40 18.65
CA ASP A 55 5.12 5.72 19.31
C ASP A 55 6.22 6.71 18.86
N GLU A 56 7.46 6.23 18.69
CA GLU A 56 8.59 7.02 18.19
C GLU A 56 8.44 7.32 16.68
N PHE A 57 8.06 6.31 15.89
CA PHE A 57 7.81 6.45 14.46
C PHE A 57 6.75 7.52 14.16
N LEU A 58 5.64 7.51 14.90
CA LEU A 58 4.56 8.51 14.75
C LEU A 58 5.04 9.92 15.12
N GLY A 59 5.87 10.06 16.16
CA GLY A 59 6.52 11.32 16.51
C GLY A 59 7.40 11.85 15.37
N ASN A 60 8.24 10.98 14.80
CA ASN A 60 9.12 11.32 13.68
C ASN A 60 8.33 11.74 12.42
N LEU A 61 7.23 11.06 12.08
CA LEU A 61 6.39 11.45 10.95
C LEU A 61 5.78 12.85 11.13
N LYS A 62 5.34 13.16 12.35
CA LYS A 62 4.79 14.49 12.67
C LYS A 62 5.83 15.59 12.49
N GLU A 63 7.08 15.36 12.89
CA GLU A 63 8.19 16.29 12.66
C GLU A 63 8.50 16.48 11.17
N LEU A 64 8.33 15.42 10.36
CA LEU A 64 8.47 15.45 8.90
C LEU A 64 7.27 16.08 8.18
N GLY A 65 6.16 16.36 8.89
CA GLY A 65 4.93 16.87 8.30
C GLY A 65 4.13 15.82 7.52
N VAL A 66 4.39 14.53 7.75
CA VAL A 66 3.61 13.41 7.19
C VAL A 66 2.57 13.01 8.23
N MET A 67 1.29 13.25 7.92
CA MET A 67 0.20 13.18 8.90
C MET A 67 -0.68 11.94 8.77
N ALA A 68 -0.23 10.91 8.04
CA ALA A 68 -0.97 9.67 7.85
C ALA A 68 -0.06 8.44 7.78
N ILE A 69 -0.60 7.27 8.13
CA ILE A 69 0.03 5.97 7.91
C ILE A 69 -0.98 4.95 7.38
N ASP A 70 -0.48 3.98 6.63
CA ASP A 70 -1.25 2.93 5.98
C ASP A 70 -1.14 1.60 6.72
N LEU A 71 -2.15 0.74 6.50
CA LEU A 71 -2.25 -0.62 7.00
C LEU A 71 -2.14 -0.70 8.52
N VAL A 72 -3.06 0.01 9.20
CA VAL A 72 -3.17 0.04 10.68
C VAL A 72 -4.47 -0.59 11.18
N GLY A 73 -4.41 -1.33 12.29
CA GLY A 73 -5.52 -2.06 12.87
C GLY A 73 -6.16 -1.34 14.07
N PRO A 74 -7.37 -1.74 14.50
CA PRO A 74 -8.08 -1.12 15.61
C PRO A 74 -7.30 -1.00 16.91
N GLU A 75 -6.38 -1.93 17.16
CA GLU A 75 -5.50 -1.95 18.33
C GLU A 75 -4.60 -0.72 18.44
N ASP A 76 -4.19 -0.13 17.31
CA ASP A 76 -3.28 1.00 17.26
C ASP A 76 -4.01 2.35 17.10
N PHE A 77 -5.30 2.35 16.77
CA PHE A 77 -6.08 3.59 16.57
C PHE A 77 -5.98 4.59 17.73
N PRO A 78 -6.03 4.19 19.02
CA PRO A 78 -5.86 5.13 20.13
C PRO A 78 -4.50 5.83 20.12
N LEU A 79 -3.44 5.13 19.72
CA LEU A 79 -2.09 5.68 19.64
C LEU A 79 -1.97 6.71 18.50
N LEU A 80 -2.55 6.41 17.34
CA LEU A 80 -2.62 7.35 16.22
C LEU A 80 -3.35 8.63 16.64
N LYS A 81 -4.48 8.50 17.35
CA LYS A 81 -5.24 9.65 17.87
C LYS A 81 -4.44 10.49 18.86
N LYS A 82 -3.68 9.86 19.77
CA LYS A 82 -2.77 10.56 20.70
C LYS A 82 -1.76 11.44 19.94
N HIS A 83 -1.23 10.96 18.81
CA HIS A 83 -0.28 11.72 18.00
C HIS A 83 -0.91 12.73 17.04
N GLY A 84 -2.20 12.56 16.73
CA GLY A 84 -2.90 13.31 15.69
C GLY A 84 -2.54 12.85 14.28
N ILE A 85 -2.16 11.58 14.12
CA ILE A 85 -1.86 10.94 12.84
C ILE A 85 -3.11 10.22 12.33
N HIS A 86 -3.39 10.31 11.04
CA HIS A 86 -4.53 9.66 10.38
C HIS A 86 -4.18 8.24 9.94
N ALA A 87 -5.14 7.30 10.00
CA ALA A 87 -5.02 6.01 9.32
C ALA A 87 -5.61 6.14 7.91
N SER A 88 -4.76 6.28 6.89
CA SER A 88 -5.19 6.44 5.49
C SER A 88 -5.68 5.13 4.88
N MET A 89 -5.25 4.00 5.43
CA MET A 89 -5.78 2.67 5.12
C MET A 89 -5.82 1.82 6.38
N CYS A 90 -7.00 1.32 6.75
CA CYS A 90 -7.16 0.42 7.88
C CYS A 90 -7.11 -1.06 7.44
N TRP A 91 -6.71 -1.93 8.37
CA TRP A 91 -6.95 -3.38 8.30
C TRP A 91 -7.71 -3.84 9.54
N GLY A 92 -7.85 -5.16 9.72
CA GLY A 92 -8.42 -5.77 10.92
C GLY A 92 -9.60 -6.71 10.64
N ALA A 93 -10.05 -6.76 9.38
CA ALA A 93 -11.06 -7.69 8.88
C ALA A 93 -10.48 -8.57 7.76
N GLY A 94 -10.96 -9.81 7.66
CA GLY A 94 -10.62 -10.72 6.58
C GLY A 94 -9.52 -11.70 6.95
N MET A 95 -9.15 -12.56 6.00
CA MET A 95 -8.32 -13.75 6.25
C MET A 95 -6.96 -13.69 5.54
N GLY A 96 -6.47 -12.48 5.29
CA GLY A 96 -5.25 -12.21 4.53
C GLY A 96 -5.46 -12.22 3.01
N ILE A 97 -4.37 -12.32 2.26
CA ILE A 97 -4.37 -12.15 0.80
C ILE A 97 -4.89 -13.40 0.08
N GLU A 98 -4.48 -14.60 0.53
CA GLU A 98 -4.74 -15.87 -0.18
C GLU A 98 -6.18 -16.38 -0.01
N LYS A 99 -6.87 -15.95 1.05
CA LYS A 99 -8.21 -16.38 1.44
C LYS A 99 -9.13 -15.17 1.47
N GLY A 100 -10.05 -15.08 0.52
CA GLY A 100 -10.85 -13.87 0.33
C GLY A 100 -12.22 -14.11 -0.27
N TRP A 101 -12.81 -13.03 -0.75
CA TRP A 101 -14.21 -12.96 -1.16
C TRP A 101 -14.57 -13.84 -2.37
N ASN A 102 -13.58 -14.36 -3.11
CA ASN A 102 -13.83 -15.23 -4.24
C ASN A 102 -14.26 -16.66 -3.84
N ASP A 103 -14.07 -17.03 -2.57
CA ASP A 103 -14.43 -18.33 -2.02
C ASP A 103 -15.71 -18.24 -1.16
N PRO A 104 -16.85 -18.78 -1.64
CA PRO A 104 -18.12 -18.75 -0.91
C PRO A 104 -18.09 -19.44 0.45
N GLU A 105 -17.20 -20.42 0.66
CA GLU A 105 -17.11 -21.12 1.94
C GLU A 105 -16.60 -20.19 3.05
N LEU A 106 -15.88 -19.13 2.69
CA LEU A 106 -15.33 -18.15 3.63
C LEU A 106 -16.30 -17.00 3.92
N HIS A 107 -17.38 -16.83 3.15
CA HIS A 107 -18.24 -15.64 3.24
C HIS A 107 -18.85 -15.44 4.62
N ALA A 108 -19.25 -16.51 5.30
CA ALA A 108 -19.84 -16.38 6.63
C ALA A 108 -18.85 -15.75 7.65
N GLU A 109 -17.59 -16.17 7.61
CA GLU A 109 -16.54 -15.65 8.48
C GLU A 109 -16.15 -14.23 8.06
N LEU A 110 -15.94 -14.00 6.76
CA LEU A 110 -15.63 -12.67 6.22
C LEU A 110 -16.73 -11.65 6.57
N ILE A 111 -18.00 -11.99 6.40
CA ILE A 111 -19.12 -11.09 6.76
C ILE A 111 -19.05 -10.72 8.24
N ALA A 112 -18.93 -11.71 9.13
CA ALA A 112 -18.88 -11.46 10.57
C ALA A 112 -17.70 -10.55 10.96
N ASP A 113 -16.56 -10.72 10.30
CA ASP A 113 -15.36 -9.93 10.56
C ASP A 113 -15.50 -8.49 10.09
N TYR A 114 -16.05 -8.26 8.90
CA TYR A 114 -16.30 -6.92 8.38
C TYR A 114 -17.42 -6.21 9.17
N GLU A 115 -18.47 -6.93 9.59
CA GLU A 115 -19.52 -6.40 10.46
C GLU A 115 -18.98 -5.90 11.80
N ARG A 116 -17.93 -6.56 12.33
CA ARG A 116 -17.25 -6.15 13.54
C ARG A 116 -16.35 -4.92 13.33
N VAL A 117 -15.61 -4.86 12.22
CA VAL A 117 -14.52 -3.89 12.04
C VAL A 117 -14.97 -2.58 11.41
N ILE A 118 -15.97 -2.60 10.52
CA ILE A 118 -16.52 -1.38 9.89
C ILE A 118 -16.92 -0.34 10.94
N PRO A 119 -17.67 -0.68 12.02
CA PRO A 119 -17.99 0.28 13.06
C PRO A 119 -16.75 0.83 13.78
N LEU A 120 -15.75 0.00 14.06
CA LEU A 120 -14.52 0.42 14.75
C LEU A 120 -13.72 1.44 13.93
N VAL A 121 -13.63 1.23 12.60
CA VAL A 121 -12.99 2.17 11.66
C VAL A 121 -13.73 3.52 11.69
N ALA A 122 -15.06 3.49 11.59
CA ALA A 122 -15.90 4.68 11.57
C ALA A 122 -15.89 5.44 12.90
N GLU A 123 -15.99 4.75 14.03
CA GLU A 123 -15.92 5.34 15.38
C GLU A 123 -14.57 5.99 15.65
N ALA A 124 -13.50 5.42 15.12
CA ALA A 124 -12.18 6.04 15.10
C ALA A 124 -12.08 7.20 14.10
N GLY A 125 -13.12 7.52 13.32
CA GLY A 125 -13.12 8.62 12.36
C GLY A 125 -12.21 8.38 11.16
N TYR A 126 -11.99 7.12 10.78
CA TYR A 126 -11.30 6.71 9.57
C TYR A 126 -12.30 6.16 8.55
N THR A 127 -11.91 6.07 7.29
CA THR A 127 -12.83 5.74 6.20
C THR A 127 -12.43 4.54 5.36
N ASN A 128 -11.15 4.27 5.16
CA ASN A 128 -10.72 3.25 4.20
C ASN A 128 -10.40 1.93 4.91
N LEU A 129 -10.96 0.82 4.44
CA LEU A 129 -10.71 -0.53 4.96
C LEU A 129 -10.31 -1.47 3.83
N ILE A 130 -9.14 -2.08 3.93
CA ILE A 130 -8.62 -2.98 2.89
C ILE A 130 -9.37 -4.32 2.84
N CYS A 131 -9.52 -4.88 1.64
CA CYS A 131 -10.05 -6.22 1.40
C CYS A 131 -9.30 -6.94 0.26
N PHE A 132 -9.45 -8.26 0.20
CA PHE A 132 -8.72 -9.11 -0.75
C PHE A 132 -9.64 -10.11 -1.46
N SER A 133 -9.32 -10.43 -2.71
CA SER A 133 -10.11 -11.38 -3.50
C SER A 133 -9.88 -12.81 -3.04
N GLY A 134 -8.66 -13.16 -2.65
CA GLY A 134 -8.23 -14.55 -2.51
C GLY A 134 -7.55 -15.10 -3.77
N ASN A 135 -7.00 -16.31 -3.64
CA ASN A 135 -6.40 -17.06 -4.74
C ASN A 135 -7.47 -17.78 -5.56
N ARG A 136 -7.23 -17.97 -6.86
CA ARG A 136 -8.17 -18.67 -7.76
C ARG A 136 -8.37 -20.12 -7.34
N ASN A 137 -7.32 -20.82 -6.91
CA ASN A 137 -7.36 -22.25 -6.61
C ASN A 137 -7.97 -23.09 -7.76
N GLY A 138 -7.71 -22.70 -9.01
CA GLY A 138 -8.28 -23.31 -10.22
C GLY A 138 -9.69 -22.82 -10.61
N MET A 139 -10.25 -21.85 -9.88
CA MET A 139 -11.52 -21.20 -10.20
C MET A 139 -11.40 -20.31 -11.45
N ASP A 140 -12.47 -20.29 -12.23
CA ASP A 140 -12.63 -19.35 -13.35
C ASP A 140 -12.82 -17.90 -12.85
N ASP A 141 -12.25 -16.94 -13.57
CA ASP A 141 -12.26 -15.52 -13.18
C ASP A 141 -13.68 -14.94 -13.10
N GLN A 142 -14.60 -15.37 -13.96
CA GLN A 142 -15.99 -14.90 -13.94
C GLN A 142 -16.77 -15.46 -12.74
N ILE A 143 -16.51 -16.73 -12.39
CA ILE A 143 -17.09 -17.34 -11.18
C ILE A 143 -16.58 -16.62 -9.94
N GLY A 144 -15.27 -16.39 -9.87
CA GLY A 144 -14.65 -15.68 -8.77
C GLY A 144 -15.17 -14.25 -8.60
N LEU A 145 -15.36 -13.52 -9.72
CA LEU A 145 -15.97 -12.20 -9.71
C LEU A 145 -17.39 -12.25 -9.15
N GLN A 146 -18.22 -13.20 -9.61
CA GLN A 146 -19.59 -13.35 -9.12
C GLN A 146 -19.65 -13.73 -7.63
N ASN A 147 -18.70 -14.54 -7.16
CA ASN A 147 -18.57 -14.88 -5.74
C ASN A 147 -18.22 -13.64 -4.92
N CYS A 148 -17.22 -12.85 -5.35
CA CYS A 148 -16.88 -11.58 -4.72
C CYS A 148 -18.08 -10.64 -4.65
N VAL A 149 -18.82 -10.47 -5.76
CA VAL A 149 -20.06 -9.66 -5.79
C VAL A 149 -21.05 -10.15 -4.74
N THR A 150 -21.31 -11.45 -4.71
CA THR A 150 -22.30 -12.07 -3.81
C THR A 150 -21.97 -11.84 -2.34
N GLY A 151 -20.70 -11.99 -1.96
CA GLY A 151 -20.23 -11.79 -0.59
C GLY A 151 -20.20 -10.31 -0.19
N LEU A 152 -19.54 -9.48 -1.00
CA LEU A 152 -19.36 -8.05 -0.72
C LEU A 152 -20.69 -7.29 -0.65
N GLN A 153 -21.68 -7.64 -1.49
CA GLN A 153 -23.03 -7.05 -1.42
C GLN A 153 -23.70 -7.21 -0.05
N LYS A 154 -23.29 -8.18 0.77
CA LYS A 154 -23.84 -8.37 2.13
C LYS A 154 -23.32 -7.33 3.13
N VAL A 155 -22.10 -6.84 2.94
CA VAL A 155 -21.45 -5.91 3.89
C VAL A 155 -21.48 -4.46 3.43
N LEU A 156 -21.69 -4.19 2.13
CA LEU A 156 -21.72 -2.83 1.59
C LEU A 156 -22.78 -1.91 2.24
N PRO A 157 -24.03 -2.35 2.54
CA PRO A 157 -24.99 -1.49 3.22
C PRO A 157 -24.50 -1.01 4.59
N LEU A 158 -23.71 -1.82 5.30
CA LEU A 158 -23.11 -1.43 6.57
C LEU A 158 -21.97 -0.43 6.34
N ALA A 159 -21.11 -0.68 5.35
CA ALA A 159 -20.04 0.23 4.97
C ALA A 159 -20.60 1.62 4.61
N GLU A 160 -21.66 1.67 3.79
CA GLU A 160 -22.41 2.87 3.42
C GLU A 160 -22.95 3.61 4.64
N LYS A 161 -23.66 2.90 5.53
CA LYS A 161 -24.22 3.45 6.77
C LYS A 161 -23.14 4.13 7.65
N HIS A 162 -21.94 3.57 7.66
CA HIS A 162 -20.83 4.06 8.49
C HIS A 162 -19.87 4.99 7.75
N GLY A 163 -20.09 5.26 6.46
CA GLY A 163 -19.19 6.08 5.64
C GLY A 163 -17.81 5.43 5.41
N VAL A 164 -17.71 4.10 5.52
CA VAL A 164 -16.49 3.34 5.28
C VAL A 164 -16.45 2.89 3.82
N VAL A 165 -15.29 2.99 3.19
CA VAL A 165 -15.02 2.54 1.83
C VAL A 165 -14.15 1.29 1.91
N LEU A 166 -14.69 0.17 1.42
CA LEU A 166 -13.94 -1.06 1.25
C LEU A 166 -13.05 -0.92 0.01
N GLN A 167 -11.76 -1.22 0.13
CA GLN A 167 -10.81 -1.10 -0.98
C GLN A 167 -10.19 -2.45 -1.31
N MET A 168 -10.47 -2.97 -2.50
CA MET A 168 -9.85 -4.20 -3.00
C MET A 168 -8.48 -3.88 -3.58
N GLU A 169 -7.43 -4.49 -3.02
CA GLU A 169 -6.07 -4.28 -3.51
C GLU A 169 -5.79 -5.13 -4.76
N LEU A 170 -5.25 -4.46 -5.78
CA LEU A 170 -4.71 -5.09 -6.97
C LEU A 170 -3.28 -5.56 -6.71
N LEU A 171 -3.04 -6.87 -6.81
CA LEU A 171 -1.74 -7.48 -6.47
C LEU A 171 -1.18 -8.28 -7.64
N ASN A 172 0.15 -8.30 -7.79
CA ASN A 172 0.76 -9.04 -8.89
C ASN A 172 0.82 -10.55 -8.60
N SER A 173 0.39 -11.34 -9.57
CA SER A 173 0.46 -12.81 -9.53
C SER A 173 1.70 -13.39 -10.20
N LYS A 174 2.50 -12.55 -10.87
CA LYS A 174 3.74 -12.96 -11.56
C LYS A 174 4.92 -13.17 -10.61
N VAL A 175 5.03 -12.37 -9.55
CA VAL A 175 6.22 -12.33 -8.69
C VAL A 175 5.88 -12.63 -7.23
N ASN A 176 4.86 -11.99 -6.67
CA ASN A 176 4.63 -12.00 -5.23
C ASN A 176 3.44 -12.86 -4.79
N HIS A 177 2.29 -12.71 -5.44
CA HIS A 177 1.03 -13.33 -5.01
C HIS A 177 0.53 -14.29 -6.07
N LYS A 178 1.31 -15.35 -6.33
CA LYS A 178 0.96 -16.35 -7.34
C LYS A 178 -0.47 -16.83 -7.11
N ASP A 179 -1.25 -16.87 -8.20
CA ASP A 179 -2.65 -17.30 -8.21
C ASP A 179 -3.68 -16.28 -7.65
N TYR A 180 -3.25 -15.10 -7.19
CA TYR A 180 -4.18 -14.06 -6.71
C TYR A 180 -5.14 -13.58 -7.79
N MET A 181 -6.44 -13.54 -7.48
CA MET A 181 -7.49 -13.33 -8.48
C MET A 181 -7.62 -11.89 -8.97
N CYS A 182 -7.59 -10.90 -8.08
CA CYS A 182 -7.68 -9.48 -8.45
C CYS A 182 -6.30 -8.95 -8.90
N ASP A 183 -5.71 -9.58 -9.91
CA ASP A 183 -4.34 -9.29 -10.39
C ASP A 183 -4.29 -8.43 -11.67
N HIS A 184 -5.45 -8.06 -12.21
CA HIS A 184 -5.58 -7.17 -13.37
C HIS A 184 -6.60 -6.07 -13.09
N SER A 185 -6.31 -4.85 -13.55
CA SER A 185 -7.14 -3.67 -13.33
C SER A 185 -8.55 -3.90 -13.86
N MET A 186 -8.67 -4.48 -15.07
CA MET A 186 -9.98 -4.74 -15.69
C MET A 186 -10.87 -5.65 -14.85
N TRP A 187 -10.31 -6.68 -14.21
CA TRP A 187 -11.10 -7.57 -13.36
C TRP A 187 -11.65 -6.81 -12.14
N GLY A 188 -10.81 -6.00 -11.48
CA GLY A 188 -11.22 -5.15 -10.37
C GLY A 188 -12.27 -4.10 -10.77
N VAL A 189 -12.12 -3.50 -11.95
CA VAL A 189 -13.05 -2.50 -12.49
C VAL A 189 -14.42 -3.10 -12.77
N GLU A 190 -14.47 -4.30 -13.34
CA GLU A 190 -15.74 -5.01 -13.54
C GLU A 190 -16.39 -5.39 -12.19
N LEU A 191 -15.61 -5.74 -11.17
CA LEU A 191 -16.13 -5.92 -9.81
C LEU A 191 -16.73 -4.62 -9.25
N CYS A 192 -16.05 -3.49 -9.39
CA CYS A 192 -16.60 -2.17 -9.00
C CYS A 192 -17.92 -1.87 -9.72
N LYS A 193 -17.99 -2.09 -11.04
CA LYS A 193 -19.21 -1.88 -11.83
C LYS A 193 -20.35 -2.79 -11.40
N ALA A 194 -20.06 -4.07 -11.14
CA ALA A 194 -21.05 -5.05 -10.72
C ALA A 194 -21.61 -4.76 -9.32
N LEU A 195 -20.79 -4.20 -8.42
CA LEU A 195 -21.22 -3.76 -7.09
C LEU A 195 -21.98 -2.44 -7.12
N GLY A 196 -21.56 -1.49 -7.98
CA GLY A 196 -22.26 -0.23 -8.19
C GLY A 196 -22.36 0.67 -6.95
N SER A 197 -21.44 0.54 -5.99
CA SER A 197 -21.43 1.29 -4.73
C SER A 197 -20.22 2.23 -4.65
N GLU A 198 -20.44 3.46 -4.16
CA GLU A 198 -19.36 4.42 -3.87
C GLU A 198 -18.51 4.00 -2.66
N ASN A 199 -19.01 3.07 -1.84
CA ASN A 199 -18.34 2.51 -0.68
C ASN A 199 -17.51 1.25 -1.02
N PHE A 200 -17.28 0.99 -2.31
CA PHE A 200 -16.31 0.02 -2.79
C PHE A 200 -15.42 0.64 -3.86
N LYS A 201 -14.10 0.57 -3.69
CA LYS A 201 -13.09 1.10 -4.63
C LYS A 201 -11.93 0.12 -4.80
N LEU A 202 -11.02 0.42 -5.71
CA LEU A 202 -9.77 -0.31 -5.89
C LEU A 202 -8.63 0.45 -5.22
N LEU A 203 -7.80 -0.27 -4.47
CA LEU A 203 -6.48 0.20 -4.09
C LEU A 203 -5.51 -0.14 -5.24
N TYR A 204 -5.18 0.87 -6.04
CA TYR A 204 -4.28 0.74 -7.17
C TYR A 204 -2.82 0.83 -6.72
N ASP A 205 -2.21 -0.32 -6.45
CA ASP A 205 -0.78 -0.38 -6.14
C ASP A 205 0.05 -0.33 -7.44
N ILE A 206 0.80 0.77 -7.59
CA ILE A 206 1.64 1.04 -8.77
C ILE A 206 2.71 -0.03 -8.96
N TYR A 207 3.31 -0.55 -7.88
CA TYR A 207 4.33 -1.59 -7.98
C TYR A 207 3.76 -2.87 -8.57
N HIS A 208 2.62 -3.32 -8.05
CA HIS A 208 1.96 -4.53 -8.54
C HIS A 208 1.47 -4.36 -9.98
N MET A 209 0.82 -3.24 -10.30
CA MET A 209 0.27 -3.02 -11.64
C MET A 209 1.33 -2.73 -12.70
N GLN A 210 2.49 -2.19 -12.31
CA GLN A 210 3.66 -2.10 -13.20
C GLN A 210 4.12 -3.48 -13.66
N ILE A 211 4.09 -4.49 -12.78
CA ILE A 211 4.52 -5.85 -13.08
C ILE A 211 3.48 -6.58 -13.93
N MET A 212 2.20 -6.38 -13.63
CA MET A 212 1.11 -7.08 -14.31
C MET A 212 0.87 -6.53 -15.71
N GLU A 213 0.69 -5.21 -15.83
CA GLU A 213 0.12 -4.60 -17.03
C GLU A 213 1.05 -3.53 -17.63
N GLY A 214 1.90 -2.91 -16.81
CA GLY A 214 2.66 -1.73 -17.22
C GLY A 214 1.74 -0.54 -17.52
N ASP A 215 2.22 0.40 -18.33
CA ASP A 215 1.43 1.52 -18.87
C ASP A 215 0.54 2.29 -17.87
N ILE A 216 1.02 2.41 -16.64
CA ILE A 216 0.22 2.81 -15.47
C ILE A 216 -0.43 4.18 -15.62
N ILE A 217 0.26 5.12 -16.28
CA ILE A 217 -0.25 6.49 -16.47
C ILE A 217 -1.57 6.47 -17.23
N ARG A 218 -1.67 5.66 -18.30
CA ARG A 218 -2.90 5.54 -19.09
C ARG A 218 -3.95 4.72 -18.34
N ASN A 219 -3.56 3.59 -17.74
CA ASN A 219 -4.51 2.74 -17.02
C ASN A 219 -5.22 3.49 -15.87
N ILE A 220 -4.51 4.30 -15.07
CA ILE A 220 -5.12 5.08 -13.98
C ILE A 220 -6.04 6.20 -14.51
N GLN A 221 -5.88 6.63 -15.76
CA GLN A 221 -6.72 7.67 -16.37
C GLN A 221 -7.97 7.08 -17.04
N ASP A 222 -7.85 5.88 -17.60
CA ASP A 222 -8.90 5.26 -18.42
C ASP A 222 -9.96 4.52 -17.58
N TYR A 223 -9.62 4.11 -16.35
CA TYR A 223 -10.47 3.32 -15.45
C TYR A 223 -10.71 4.03 -14.11
#